data_AF-A0A934NL59-F1
#
_entry.id   AF-A0A934NL59-F1
#
_cell.length_a   1.000
_cell.length_b   1.000
_cell.length_c   1.000
_cell.angle_alpha   90.00
_cell.angle_beta   90.00
_cell.angle_gamma   90.00
#
_symmetry.space_group_name_H-M   'P 1'
#
loop_
_entity.id
_entity.type
_entity.pdbx_description
1 polymer ?
#
loop_
_entity_poly.entity_id
_entity_poly.type
_entity_poly.pdbx_seq_one_letter_code
_entity_poly.pdbx_strand_id
1 'polypeptide(L)' 'ANQVNYSLIYRTPELNGVKAACDELGITLIAYSPIAQGVLSGKYTPEKPPTGPRANTYTPEFLTKLQPLMNRIKEIG' A
#
# COMPACT_ATOMS: atom_id res chain seq x y z
N ALA A 1 -0.29 21.38 -2.69
CA ALA A 1 0.06 19.94 -2.68
C ALA A 1 -1.20 19.13 -2.39
N ASN A 2 -1.32 17.92 -2.94
CA ASN A 2 -2.45 17.01 -2.75
C ASN A 2 -2.00 15.77 -1.96
N GLN A 3 -2.70 15.40 -0.88
CA GLN A 3 -2.34 14.24 -0.06
C GLN A 3 -3.24 13.04 -0.39
N VAL A 4 -2.64 11.91 -0.77
CA VAL A 4 -3.39 10.72 -1.20
C VAL A 4 -2.86 9.44 -0.58
N ASN A 5 -3.74 8.45 -0.38
CA ASN A 5 -3.30 7.11 -0.02
C ASN A 5 -2.56 6.55 -1.21
N TYR A 6 -1.31 6.16 -1.01
CA TYR A 6 -0.51 5.57 -2.07
C TYR A 6 0.52 4.62 -1.47
N SER A 7 0.54 3.38 -1.97
CA SER A 7 1.51 2.35 -1.60
C SER A 7 1.60 1.32 -2.73
N LEU A 8 2.55 0.37 -2.64
CA LEU A 8 2.70 -0.68 -3.66
C LEU A 8 1.43 -1.52 -3.88
N ILE A 9 0.55 -1.60 -2.88
CA ILE A 9 -0.72 -2.34 -2.92
C ILE A 9 -1.95 -1.45 -3.12
N TYR A 10 -1.76 -0.12 -3.18
CA TYR A 10 -2.82 0.83 -3.45
C TYR A 10 -2.30 1.91 -4.39
N ARG A 11 -2.50 1.70 -5.69
CA ARG A 11 -2.00 2.54 -6.79
C ARG A 11 -3.10 3.30 -7.52
N THR A 12 -4.32 3.34 -6.96
CA THR A 12 -5.48 4.02 -7.54
C THR A 12 -5.19 5.45 -8.01
N PRO A 13 -4.40 6.30 -7.30
CA PRO A 13 -4.06 7.65 -7.77
C PRO A 13 -3.39 7.72 -9.14
N GLU A 14 -2.70 6.65 -9.57
CA GLU A 14 -2.10 6.58 -10.92
C GLU A 14 -3.13 6.32 -12.01
N LEU A 15 -4.21 5.60 -11.68
CA LEU A 15 -5.16 5.06 -12.65
C LEU A 15 -6.44 5.90 -12.76
N ASN A 16 -6.80 6.64 -11.71
CA ASN A 16 -8.04 7.40 -11.64
C ASN A 16 -7.89 8.88 -12.08
N GLY A 17 -6.74 9.23 -12.69
CA GLY A 17 -6.47 10.58 -13.19
C GLY A 17 -5.96 11.59 -12.16
N VAL A 18 -5.94 11.26 -10.85
CA VAL A 18 -5.47 12.18 -9.82
C VAL A 18 -4.00 12.56 -10.02
N LYS A 19 -3.13 11.58 -10.31
CA LYS A 19 -1.73 11.84 -10.61
C LYS A 19 -1.58 12.73 -11.85
N ALA A 20 -2.29 12.42 -12.94
CA ALA A 20 -2.21 13.17 -14.18
C ALA A 20 -2.61 14.65 -13.99
N ALA A 21 -3.71 14.90 -13.26
CA ALA A 21 -4.15 16.25 -12.93
C ALA A 21 -3.14 16.99 -12.04
N CYS A 22 -2.52 16.30 -11.08
CA CYS A 22 -1.47 16.90 -10.25
C CYS A 22 -0.25 17.30 -11.10
N ASP A 23 0.18 16.44 -12.03
CA ASP A 23 1.30 16.71 -12.93
C ASP A 23 0.99 17.91 -13.86
N GLU A 24 -0.20 17.98 -14.46
CA GLU A 24 -0.64 19.06 -15.34
C GLU A 24 -0.68 20.42 -14.63
N LEU A 25 -1.15 20.44 -13.38
CA LEU A 25 -1.33 21.66 -12.60
C LEU A 25 -0.07 22.07 -11.82
N GLY A 26 1.03 21.33 -11.93
CA GLY A 26 2.25 21.57 -11.14
C GLY A 26 2.04 21.38 -9.63
N ILE A 27 1.07 20.55 -9.24
CA ILE A 27 0.75 20.26 -7.84
C ILE A 27 1.55 19.05 -7.36
N THR A 28 2.34 19.21 -6.30
CA THR A 28 3.01 18.09 -5.64
C THR A 28 2.00 17.10 -5.06
N LEU A 29 2.11 15.83 -5.42
CA LEU A 29 1.37 14.72 -4.83
C LEU A 29 2.19 14.14 -3.66
N ILE A 30 1.58 14.08 -2.48
CA ILE A 30 2.19 13.60 -1.23
C ILE A 30 1.49 12.30 -0.83
N ALA A 31 2.26 11.20 -0.77
CA ALA A 31 1.74 9.90 -0.35
C ALA A 31 1.60 9.84 1.18
N TYR A 32 0.41 9.48 1.67
CA TYR A 32 0.24 9.01 3.04
C TYR A 32 0.08 7.48 3.07
N SER A 33 0.43 6.86 4.20
CA SER A 33 0.46 5.40 4.37
C SER A 33 1.32 4.65 3.32
N PRO A 34 2.57 5.07 3.03
CA PRO A 34 3.41 4.46 2.00
C PRO A 34 3.69 2.95 2.24
N ILE A 35 3.70 2.54 3.50
CA ILE A 35 3.89 1.14 3.93
C ILE A 35 2.58 0.42 4.26
N ALA A 36 1.44 0.95 3.80
CA ALA A 36 0.10 0.39 4.00
C ALA A 36 -0.18 0.00 5.47
N GLN A 37 -0.07 0.98 6.38
CA GLN A 37 -0.25 0.77 7.83
C GLN A 37 0.71 -0.27 8.45
N GLY A 38 1.86 -0.50 7.79
CA GLY A 38 2.90 -1.43 8.21
C GLY A 38 2.75 -2.84 7.67
N VAL A 39 1.78 -3.11 6.79
CA VAL A 39 1.66 -4.42 6.12
C VAL A 39 2.87 -4.67 5.22
N LEU A 40 3.32 -3.65 4.48
CA LEU A 40 4.49 -3.74 3.60
C LEU A 40 5.83 -3.82 4.35
N SER A 41 5.84 -3.70 5.69
CA SER A 41 7.04 -3.97 6.48
C SER A 41 7.24 -5.48 6.76
N GLY A 42 6.27 -6.32 6.40
CA GLY A 42 6.32 -7.77 6.62
C GLY A 42 6.08 -8.23 8.06
N LYS A 43 5.69 -7.33 8.98
CA LYS A 43 5.41 -7.70 10.39
C LYS A 43 4.15 -8.57 10.57
N TYR A 44 3.27 -8.58 9.56
CA TYR A 44 2.05 -9.40 9.53
C TYR A 44 2.25 -10.54 8.53
N THR A 45 1.88 -11.74 8.95
CA THR A 45 1.91 -12.95 8.11
C THR A 45 0.52 -13.59 8.11
N PRO A 46 0.21 -14.52 7.18
CA PRO A 46 -1.07 -15.23 7.21
C PRO A 46 -1.35 -15.93 8.55
N GLU A 47 -0.31 -16.42 9.22
CA GLU A 47 -0.37 -17.09 10.53
C GLU A 47 -0.44 -16.10 11.71
N LYS A 48 0.01 -14.85 11.47
CA LYS A 48 0.01 -13.76 12.45
C LYS A 48 -0.62 -12.49 11.84
N PRO A 49 -1.95 -12.50 11.58
CA PRO A 49 -2.63 -11.34 11.04
C PRO A 49 -2.71 -10.20 12.09
N PRO A 50 -2.97 -8.95 11.67
CA PRO A 50 -3.21 -7.86 12.59
C PRO A 50 -4.50 -8.08 13.40
N THR A 51 -4.58 -7.46 14.57
CA THR A 51 -5.79 -7.43 15.40
C THR A 51 -6.56 -6.11 15.23
N GLY A 52 -7.79 -6.08 15.74
CA GLY A 52 -8.65 -4.90 15.72
C GLY A 52 -9.14 -4.52 14.31
N PRO A 53 -9.46 -3.24 14.04
CA PRO A 53 -10.05 -2.81 12.77
C PRO A 53 -9.25 -3.19 11.52
N ARG A 54 -7.92 -3.36 11.66
CA ARG A 54 -7.03 -3.76 10.57
C ARG A 54 -7.26 -5.21 10.11
N ALA A 55 -7.77 -6.07 10.99
CA ALA A 55 -8.09 -7.46 10.65
C ALA A 55 -9.17 -7.55 9.56
N ASN A 56 -10.05 -6.54 9.46
CA ASN A 56 -11.11 -6.48 8.45
C ASN A 56 -10.56 -6.21 7.05
N THR A 57 -9.39 -5.57 6.93
CA THR A 57 -8.77 -5.23 5.66
C THR A 57 -7.65 -6.20 5.29
N TYR A 58 -6.84 -6.59 6.26
CA TYR A 58 -5.65 -7.42 6.06
C TYR A 58 -5.89 -8.83 6.61
N THR A 59 -6.81 -9.54 5.97
CA THR A 59 -7.16 -10.92 6.34
C THR A 59 -6.02 -11.89 6.03
N PRO A 60 -6.00 -13.11 6.61
CA PRO A 60 -5.04 -14.14 6.24
C PRO A 60 -4.99 -14.40 4.73
N GLU A 61 -6.14 -14.43 4.05
CA GLU A 61 -6.23 -14.63 2.61
C GLU A 61 -5.57 -13.49 1.83
N PHE A 62 -5.79 -12.25 2.26
CA PHE A 62 -5.12 -11.09 1.70
C PHE A 62 -3.60 -11.18 1.87
N LEU A 63 -3.14 -11.51 3.08
CA LEU A 63 -1.71 -11.64 3.41
C LEU A 63 -1.04 -12.79 2.65
N THR A 64 -1.77 -13.87 2.36
CA THR A 64 -1.30 -14.97 1.50
C THR A 64 -1.10 -14.49 0.06
N LYS A 65 -2.09 -13.78 -0.50
CA LYS A 65 -2.00 -13.19 -1.85
C LYS A 65 -0.88 -12.14 -1.96
N LEU A 66 -0.53 -11.51 -0.84
CA LEU A 66 0.54 -10.53 -0.77
C LEU A 66 1.95 -11.14 -0.79
N GLN A 67 2.11 -12.43 -0.46
CA GLN A 67 3.43 -13.07 -0.32
C GLN A 67 4.36 -12.91 -1.54
N PRO A 68 3.91 -13.04 -2.81
CA PRO A 68 4.79 -12.84 -3.96
C PRO A 68 5.42 -11.44 -4.00
N LEU A 69 4.64 -10.40 -3.66
CA LEU A 69 5.15 -9.04 -3.57
C LEU A 69 6.13 -8.90 -2.40
N MET A 70 5.82 -9.48 -1.24
CA MET A 70 6.72 -9.42 -0.08
C MET A 70 8.06 -10.11 -0.36
N ASN A 71 8.03 -11.26 -1.04
CA ASN A 71 9.24 -11.97 -1.45
C ASN A 71 10.07 -11.10 -2.39
N ARG A 72 9.43 -10.44 -3.36
CA ARG A 72 10.13 -9.55 -4.27
C ARG A 72 10.75 -8.33 -3.58
N ILE A 73 10.04 -7.74 -2.61
CA ILE A 73 10.57 -6.63 -1.81
C ILE A 73 11.82 -7.09 -1.03
N LYS A 74 11.81 -8.30 -0.45
CA LYS A 74 12.97 -8.88 0.25
C LYS A 74 14.14 -9.22 -0.65
N GLU A 75 13.90 -9.58 -1.91
CA GLU A 75 14.98 -9.85 -2.88
C GLU A 75 15.73 -8.58 -3.30
N ILE A 76 15.04 -7.44 -3.30
CA ILE A 76 15.59 -6.15 -3.73
C ILE A 76 16.22 -5.39 -2.55
N GLY A 77 15.78 -5.69 -1.32
CA GLY A 77 16.18 -5.03 -0.07
C GLY A 77 17.29 -5.74 0.68
#